data_AF-A0A9D8C3M2-F1
#
_entry.id   AF-A0A9D8C3M2-F1
#
_cell.length_a   1.000
_cell.length_b   1.000
_cell.length_c   1.000
_cell.angle_alpha   90.00
_cell.angle_beta   90.00
_cell.angle_gamma   90.00
#
_symmetry.space_group_name_H-M   'P 1'
#
loop_
_entity.id
_entity.type
_entity.pdbx_description
1 polymer ?
#
loop_
_entity_poly.entity_id
_entity_poly.type
_entity_poly.pdbx_seq_one_letter_code
_entity_poly.pdbx_strand_id
1 'polypeptide(L)'
;MFGFSLGKLVVAMILILAVWYGFKMMGRIGEVRAESLRNANAAKGTRNKLEVEDLTECKRCGAFVSAGAKACARDDCPYSR
;
A
#
# COMPACT_ATOMS: atom_id res chain seq x y z
N MET A 1 -41.80 -14.28 4.47
CA MET A 1 -41.79 -14.98 3.16
C MET A 1 -40.40 -15.53 2.86
N PHE A 2 -39.83 -16.33 3.77
CA PHE A 2 -38.48 -16.88 3.59
C PHE A 2 -38.57 -18.32 3.08
N GLY A 3 -38.89 -18.45 1.80
CA GLY A 3 -38.85 -19.71 1.05
C GLY A 3 -37.42 -20.14 0.70
N PHE A 4 -36.49 -20.04 1.66
CA PHE A 4 -35.14 -20.52 1.47
C PHE A 4 -35.12 -22.03 1.68
N SER A 5 -35.25 -22.76 0.57
CA SER A 5 -35.00 -24.20 0.52
C SER A 5 -33.66 -24.50 1.21
N LEU A 6 -33.66 -25.37 2.23
CA LEU A 6 -32.47 -25.71 3.03
C LEU A 6 -31.26 -26.07 2.16
N GLY A 7 -31.50 -26.69 1.00
CA GLY A 7 -30.43 -26.99 0.03
C GLY A 7 -29.72 -25.74 -0.50
N LYS A 8 -30.44 -24.64 -0.78
CA LYS A 8 -29.84 -23.38 -1.22
C LYS A 8 -28.98 -22.74 -0.14
N LEU A 9 -29.35 -22.90 1.14
CA LEU A 9 -28.57 -22.38 2.26
C LEU A 9 -27.26 -23.16 2.46
N VAL A 10 -27.31 -24.49 2.31
CA VAL A 10 -26.11 -25.33 2.37
C VAL A 10 -25.14 -24.96 1.24
N VAL A 11 -25.63 -24.82 0.01
CA VAL A 11 -24.79 -24.41 -1.13
C VAL A 11 -24.19 -23.02 -0.93
N ALA A 12 -24.98 -22.06 -0.44
CA ALA A 12 -24.48 -20.72 -0.15
C ALA A 12 -23.39 -20.73 0.94
N MET A 13 -23.58 -21.50 2.01
CA MET A 13 -22.59 -21.65 3.08
C MET A 13 -21.29 -22.27 2.55
N ILE A 14 -21.37 -23.29 1.70
CA ILE A 14 -20.21 -23.91 1.07
C ILE A 14 -19.44 -22.91 0.21
N LEU A 15 -20.12 -22.11 -0.61
CA LEU A 15 -19.46 -21.10 -1.45
C LEU A 15 -18.74 -20.03 -0.62
N ILE A 16 -19.37 -19.55 0.45
CA ILE A 16 -18.76 -18.57 1.36
C ILE A 16 -17.49 -19.15 1.99
N LEU A 17 -17.56 -20.40 2.49
CA LEU A 17 -16.41 -21.08 3.07
C LEU A 17 -15.31 -21.30 2.02
N ALA A 18 -15.65 -21.74 0.81
CA ALA A 18 -14.68 -21.97 -0.26
C ALA A 18 -13.90 -20.69 -0.62
N VAL A 19 -14.60 -19.56 -0.76
CA VAL A 19 -13.98 -18.26 -1.03
C VAL A 19 -13.12 -17.83 0.16
N TRP A 20 -13.64 -17.91 1.38
CA TRP A 20 -12.90 -17.52 2.58
C TRP A 20 -11.62 -18.34 2.77
N TYR A 21 -11.69 -19.66 2.62
CA TYR A 21 -10.53 -20.54 2.69
C TYR A 21 -9.55 -20.30 1.53
N GLY A 22 -10.05 -20.05 0.31
CA GLY A 22 -9.22 -19.70 -0.84
C GLY A 22 -8.43 -18.41 -0.61
N PHE A 23 -9.07 -17.35 -0.13
CA PHE A 23 -8.40 -16.08 0.18
C PHE A 23 -7.48 -16.17 1.42
N LYS A 24 -7.90 -16.89 2.47
CA LYS A 24 -7.09 -17.09 3.68
C LYS A 24 -5.79 -17.84 3.38
N MET A 25 -5.82 -18.77 2.41
CA MET A 25 -4.63 -19.51 1.99
C MET A 25 -3.69 -18.66 1.12
N MET A 26 -4.20 -17.69 0.35
CA MET A 26 -3.38 -16.77 -0.45
C MET A 26 -2.57 -15.77 0.40
N GLY A 27 -3.00 -15.47 1.63
CA GLY A 27 -2.24 -14.60 2.55
C GLY A 27 -0.85 -15.14 2.91
N ARG A 28 -0.69 -16.48 2.99
CA ARG A 28 0.59 -17.14 3.34
C ARG A 28 1.61 -17.14 2.20
N ILE A 29 1.17 -16.98 0.95
CA ILE A 29 2.10 -16.88 -0.21
C ILE A 29 2.73 -15.46 -0.26
N GLY A 30 2.09 -14.46 0.35
CA GLY A 30 2.67 -13.13 0.53
C GLY A 30 3.81 -13.08 1.54
N GLU A 31 3.77 -13.92 2.57
CA GLU A 31 4.77 -13.92 3.66
C GLU A 31 6.11 -14.52 3.22
N VAL A 32 6.08 -15.58 2.40
CA VAL A 32 7.30 -16.18 1.81
C VAL A 32 7.99 -15.21 0.83
N ARG A 33 7.21 -14.32 0.19
CA ARG A 33 7.77 -13.23 -0.62
C ARG A 33 8.28 -12.09 0.26
N ALA A 34 7.65 -11.80 1.39
CA ALA A 34 8.09 -10.77 2.33
C ALA A 34 9.40 -11.13 3.04
N GLU A 35 9.64 -12.40 3.38
CA GLU A 35 10.93 -12.84 3.95
C GLU A 35 12.07 -12.84 2.93
N SER A 36 11.81 -13.27 1.68
CA SER A 36 12.80 -13.21 0.60
C SER A 36 13.17 -11.77 0.21
N LEU A 37 12.20 -10.83 0.25
CA LEU A 37 12.43 -9.41 0.04
C LEU A 37 13.11 -8.73 1.23
N ARG A 38 12.88 -9.16 2.48
CA ARG A 38 13.62 -8.64 3.64
C ARG A 38 15.10 -9.01 3.58
N ASN A 39 15.43 -10.24 3.20
CA ASN A 39 16.82 -10.68 3.04
C ASN A 39 17.49 -10.12 1.78
N ALA A 40 16.77 -9.93 0.67
CA ALA A 40 17.29 -9.26 -0.51
C ALA A 40 17.47 -7.73 -0.34
N ASN A 41 16.62 -7.07 0.46
CA ASN A 41 16.78 -5.65 0.79
C ASN A 41 17.92 -5.39 1.78
N ALA A 42 18.27 -6.34 2.64
CA ALA A 42 19.46 -6.24 3.49
C ALA A 42 20.77 -6.24 2.68
N ALA A 43 20.83 -7.00 1.58
CA ALA A 43 21.99 -7.02 0.67
C ALA A 43 21.98 -5.90 -0.38
N LYS A 44 20.84 -5.24 -0.61
CA LYS A 44 20.66 -4.17 -1.62
C LYS A 44 20.38 -2.80 -1.01
N GLY A 45 20.71 -2.61 0.27
CA GLY A 45 20.49 -1.39 1.07
C GLY A 45 21.28 -0.15 0.64
N THR A 46 21.66 -0.01 -0.63
CA THR A 46 22.46 1.14 -1.10
C THR A 46 22.00 1.76 -2.42
N ARG A 47 21.01 1.24 -3.15
CA ARG A 47 20.73 1.80 -4.49
C ARG A 47 19.33 2.27 -4.84
N ASN A 48 18.27 1.90 -4.12
CA ASN A 48 16.95 2.50 -4.36
C ASN A 48 16.10 2.31 -3.11
N LYS A 49 16.42 3.03 -2.04
CA LYS A 49 15.39 3.41 -1.09
C LYS A 49 14.47 4.31 -1.92
N LEU A 50 13.31 3.82 -2.32
CA LEU A 50 12.21 4.68 -2.74
C LEU A 50 12.04 5.63 -1.56
N GLU A 51 12.59 6.83 -1.70
CA GLU A 51 12.55 7.85 -0.68
C GLU A 51 11.10 8.31 -0.69
N VAL A 52 10.29 7.64 0.13
CA VAL A 52 8.95 8.08 0.45
C VAL A 52 9.17 9.36 1.22
N GLU A 53 9.18 10.46 0.47
CA GLU A 53 9.42 11.79 0.99
C GLU A 53 8.08 12.47 1.20
N ASP A 54 7.86 12.93 2.43
CA ASP A 54 6.66 13.66 2.79
C ASP A 54 6.64 15.01 2.07
N LEU A 55 5.55 15.24 1.34
CA LEU A 55 5.28 16.50 0.67
C LEU A 55 4.53 17.41 1.66
N THR A 56 5.08 18.59 1.91
CA THR A 56 4.49 19.61 2.77
C THR A 56 4.05 20.82 1.95
N GLU A 57 2.96 21.44 2.36
CA GLU A 57 2.46 22.65 1.70
C GLU A 57 3.33 23.86 2.08
N CYS A 58 3.82 24.57 1.07
CA CYS A 58 4.49 25.84 1.25
C CYS A 58 3.48 26.89 1.72
N LYS A 59 3.62 27.39 2.96
CA LYS A 59 2.75 28.41 3.57
C LYS A 59 2.64 29.75 2.83
N ARG A 60 3.41 29.97 1.76
CA ARG A 60 3.48 31.24 1.03
C ARG A 60 2.92 31.18 -0.38
N CYS A 61 3.16 30.09 -1.13
CA CYS A 61 2.64 29.90 -2.49
C CYS A 61 1.67 28.71 -2.63
N GLY A 62 1.43 27.94 -1.57
CA GLY A 62 0.53 26.78 -1.57
C GLY A 62 1.06 25.57 -2.36
N ALA A 63 2.29 25.62 -2.85
CA ALA A 63 2.89 24.50 -3.59
C ALA A 63 3.34 23.39 -2.63
N PHE A 64 3.13 22.14 -3.02
CA PHE A 64 3.63 20.97 -2.29
C PHE A 64 5.10 20.74 -2.64
N VAL A 65 5.97 20.79 -1.63
CA VAL A 65 7.43 20.62 -1.75
C VAL A 65 7.89 19.55 -0.78
N SER A 66 9.05 18.94 -1.05
CA SER A 66 9.61 17.97 -0.10
C SER A 66 9.93 18.63 1.24
N ALA A 67 9.57 17.98 2.34
CA ALA A 67 9.77 18.50 3.69
C ALA A 67 11.25 18.83 3.99
N GLY A 68 12.19 18.15 3.33
CA GLY A 68 13.63 18.36 3.46
C GLY A 68 14.24 19.38 2.47
N ALA A 69 13.46 19.92 1.53
CA ALA A 69 14.01 20.89 0.58
C ALA A 69 14.33 22.22 1.26
N LYS A 70 15.56 22.72 1.04
CA LYS A 70 16.01 24.02 1.54
C LYS A 70 15.25 25.20 0.91
N ALA A 71 14.75 25.00 -0.31
CA ALA A 71 14.11 26.03 -1.13
C ALA A 71 12.90 25.44 -1.88
N CYS A 72 11.93 26.31 -2.19
CA CYS A 72 10.76 25.91 -2.96
C CYS A 72 11.15 25.75 -4.44
N ALA A 73 10.81 24.62 -5.07
CA ALA A 73 11.19 24.30 -6.44
C ALA A 73 10.45 25.11 -7.53
N ARG A 74 9.62 26.09 -7.16
CA ARG A 74 8.92 26.97 -8.12
C ARG A 74 9.73 28.22 -8.38
N ASP A 75 9.95 28.53 -9.65
CA ASP A 75 10.66 29.75 -10.08
C ASP A 75 9.95 31.03 -9.65
N ASP A 76 8.61 31.02 -9.62
CA ASP A 76 7.79 32.15 -9.15
C ASP A 76 7.72 32.27 -7.61
N CYS A 77 8.39 31.38 -6.88
CA CYS A 77 8.41 31.45 -5.43
C CYS A 77 9.57 32.34 -4.98
N PRO A 78 9.34 33.36 -4.13
CA PRO A 78 10.39 34.28 -3.67
C PRO A 78 11.51 33.62 -2.84
N TYR A 79 11.42 32.32 -2.56
CA TYR A 79 12.40 31.50 -1.84
C TYR A 79 12.90 30.33 -2.71
N SER A 80 13.09 30.55 -4.01
CA SER A 80 13.60 29.55 -4.96
C SER A 80 15.13 29.35 -4.92
N ARG A 81 15.84 29.94 -3.93
CA ARG A 81 17.27 29.74 -3.67
C ARG A 81 17.57 29.55 -2.20
#